data_AF-A0A3D2Z4C3-F1
#
_entry.id   AF-A0A3D2Z4C3-F1
#
_cell.length_a   1.000
_cell.length_b   1.000
_cell.length_c   1.000
_cell.angle_alpha   90.00
_cell.angle_beta   90.00
_cell.angle_gamma   90.00
#
_symmetry.space_group_name_H-M   'P 1'
#
loop_
_entity.id
_entity.type
_entity.pdbx_description
1 polymer ?
#
loop_
_entity_poly.entity_id
_entity_poly.type
_entity_poly.pdbx_seq_one_letter_code
_entity_poly.pdbx_strand_id
1 'polypeptide(L)'
;MFLGCNVIHGDLSAYNVLYWEGQVTVIDFAQAVDPRTGTESMNFLHRDIERLCDFFRPLGVDARAGAITARLWSDFVYGRI
;
A
#
# COMPACT_ATOMS: atom_id res chain seq x y z
N MET A 1 4.26 -3.10 -0.44
CA MET A 1 3.59 -2.35 -1.52
C MET A 1 4.27 -2.65 -2.82
N PHE A 2 3.51 -2.70 -3.92
CA PHE A 2 3.95 -3.28 -5.20
C PHE A 2 4.49 -2.22 -6.18
N LEU A 3 4.91 -1.05 -5.68
CA LEU A 3 5.37 0.07 -6.49
C LEU A 3 6.59 -0.28 -7.36
N GLY A 4 7.52 -1.12 -6.88
CA GLY A 4 8.64 -1.62 -7.69
C GLY A 4 8.22 -2.52 -8.87
N CYS A 5 6.99 -3.04 -8.83
CA CYS A 5 6.37 -3.74 -9.96
C CYS A 5 5.49 -2.81 -10.82
N ASN A 6 5.51 -1.50 -10.57
CA ASN A 6 4.57 -0.52 -11.12
C ASN A 6 3.11 -0.89 -10.82
N VAL A 7 2.82 -1.31 -9.58
CA VAL A 7 1.47 -1.68 -9.15
C VAL A 7 1.11 -1.02 -7.82
N ILE A 8 -0.07 -0.42 -7.78
CA ILE A 8 -0.82 -0.09 -6.57
C ILE A 8 -1.99 -1.06 -6.52
N HIS A 9 -2.32 -1.61 -5.35
CA HIS A 9 -3.39 -2.60 -5.26
C HIS A 9 -4.77 -1.96 -5.47
N GLY A 10 -4.98 -0.72 -5.01
CA GLY A 10 -6.18 0.07 -5.26
C GLY A 10 -7.38 -0.29 -4.37
N ASP A 11 -7.31 -1.43 -3.67
CA ASP A 11 -8.29 -1.83 -2.66
C ASP A 11 -7.65 -2.68 -1.54
N LEU A 12 -6.43 -2.34 -1.13
CA LEU A 12 -5.72 -3.11 -0.11
C LEU A 12 -6.37 -2.91 1.26
N SER A 13 -6.60 -4.04 1.95
CA SER A 13 -7.05 -4.07 3.34
C SER A 13 -6.54 -5.34 4.01
N ALA A 14 -6.74 -5.46 5.32
CA ALA A 14 -6.37 -6.67 6.06
C ALA A 14 -7.10 -7.94 5.60
N TYR A 15 -8.26 -7.81 4.93
CA TYR A 15 -9.00 -8.95 4.38
C TYR A 15 -8.31 -9.59 3.17
N ASN A 16 -7.45 -8.82 2.48
CA ASN A 16 -6.73 -9.21 1.27
C ASN A 16 -5.28 -9.62 1.59
N VAL A 17 -4.92 -9.67 2.87
CA VAL A 17 -3.58 -10.00 3.37
C VAL A 17 -3.67 -11.33 4.12
N LEU A 18 -3.18 -12.39 3.48
CA LEU A 18 -3.08 -13.71 4.08
C LEU A 18 -1.79 -13.83 4.88
N TYR A 19 -1.88 -14.42 6.06
CA TYR A 19 -0.74 -14.74 6.90
C TYR A 19 -0.72 -16.24 7.20
N TRP A 20 0.41 -16.89 6.92
CA TRP A 20 0.62 -18.30 7.24
C TRP A 20 2.09 -18.52 7.61
N GLU A 21 2.36 -19.06 8.80
CA GLU A 21 3.72 -19.44 9.25
C GLU A 21 4.80 -18.36 9.05
N GLY A 22 4.50 -17.11 9.41
CA GLY A 22 5.44 -15.99 9.27
C GLY A 22 5.53 -15.40 7.86
N GLN A 23 4.82 -15.96 6.89
CA GLN A 23 4.75 -15.47 5.52
C GLN A 23 3.49 -14.64 5.30
N VAL A 24 3.65 -13.54 4.57
CA VAL A 24 2.56 -12.64 4.18
C VAL A 24 2.34 -12.72 2.68
N THR A 25 1.12 -13.02 2.27
CA THR A 25 0.70 -13.07 0.86
C THR A 25 -0.44 -12.08 0.64
N VAL A 26 -0.32 -11.19 -0.33
CA VAL A 26 -1.42 -10.31 -0.74
C VAL A 26 -2.13 -10.93 -1.94
N ILE A 27 -3.45 -10.89 -1.93
CA ILE A 27 -4.32 -11.44 -2.97
C ILE A 27 -5.27 -10.39 -3.51
N ASP A 28 -6.01 -10.73 -4.57
CA ASP A 28 -7.08 -9.91 -5.16
C ASP A 28 -6.64 -8.57 -5.79
N PHE A 29 -5.94 -8.68 -6.91
CA PHE A 29 -5.46 -7.53 -7.69
C PHE A 29 -6.48 -7.03 -8.72
N ALA A 30 -7.76 -7.35 -8.59
CA ALA A 30 -8.78 -6.95 -9.57
C ALA A 30 -8.90 -5.42 -9.74
N GLN A 31 -8.59 -4.66 -8.69
CA GLN A 31 -8.61 -3.19 -8.67
C GLN A 31 -7.21 -2.54 -8.77
N ALA A 32 -6.21 -3.31 -9.18
CA ALA A 32 -4.84 -2.82 -9.26
C ALA A 32 -4.69 -1.73 -10.34
N VAL A 33 -3.92 -0.69 -10.02
CA VAL A 33 -3.67 0.45 -10.92
C VAL A 33 -2.17 0.68 -11.11
N ASP A 34 -1.81 1.21 -12.28
CA ASP A 34 -0.45 1.63 -12.57
C ASP A 34 -0.17 3.01 -11.94
N PRO A 35 0.84 3.14 -11.05
CA PRO A 35 1.18 4.39 -10.38
C PRO A 35 1.58 5.52 -11.34
N ARG A 36 1.92 5.22 -12.60
CA ARG A 36 2.36 6.18 -13.62
C ARG A 36 1.19 6.88 -14.34
N THR A 37 -0.04 6.43 -14.11
CA THR A 37 -1.23 6.93 -14.82
C THR A 37 -1.69 8.32 -14.38
N GLY A 38 -1.14 8.87 -13.28
CA GLY A 38 -1.35 10.28 -12.90
C GLY A 38 -1.11 10.57 -11.42
N THR A 39 -1.27 11.84 -11.04
CA THR A 39 -1.14 12.29 -9.63
C THR A 39 -2.18 11.67 -8.71
N GLU A 40 -3.36 11.34 -9.24
CA GLU A 40 -4.43 10.66 -8.48
C GLU A 40 -4.03 9.25 -8.04
N SER A 41 -3.02 8.63 -8.67
CA SER A 41 -2.52 7.31 -8.27
C SER A 41 -1.96 7.32 -6.84
N MET A 42 -1.41 8.45 -6.39
CA MET A 42 -0.96 8.60 -5.01
C MET A 42 -2.13 8.50 -4.00
N ASN A 43 -3.35 8.87 -4.39
CA ASN A 43 -4.52 8.78 -3.52
C ASN A 43 -4.96 7.32 -3.31
N PHE A 44 -4.84 6.46 -4.33
CA PHE A 44 -5.04 5.02 -4.16
C PHE A 44 -3.98 4.42 -3.23
N LEU A 45 -2.71 4.85 -3.40
CA LEU A 45 -1.62 4.43 -2.52
C LEU A 45 -1.88 4.81 -1.06
N HIS A 46 -2.29 6.05 -0.82
CA HIS A 46 -2.61 6.55 0.51
C HIS A 46 -3.73 5.73 1.16
N ARG A 47 -4.81 5.49 0.42
CA ARG A 47 -5.97 4.73 0.87
C ARG A 47 -5.61 3.30 1.27
N ASP A 48 -4.79 2.63 0.45
CA ASP A 48 -4.29 1.28 0.74
C ASP A 48 -3.50 1.25 2.07
N ILE A 49 -2.60 2.22 2.28
CA ILE A 49 -1.83 2.32 3.53
C ILE A 49 -2.72 2.66 4.72
N GLU A 50 -3.63 3.61 4.54
CA GLU A 50 -4.52 4.10 5.60
C GLU A 50 -5.38 2.97 6.17
N ARG A 51 -5.98 2.15 5.28
CA ARG A 51 -6.76 0.97 5.69
C ARG A 51 -5.94 -0.04 6.49
N LEU A 52 -4.68 -0.27 6.12
CA LEU A 52 -3.80 -1.13 6.90
C LEU A 52 -3.44 -0.50 8.25
N CYS A 53 -3.08 0.78 8.28
CA CYS A 53 -2.77 1.49 9.52
C CYS A 53 -3.96 1.46 10.48
N ASP A 54 -5.17 1.68 9.97
CA ASP A 54 -6.41 1.63 10.74
C ASP A 54 -6.69 0.25 11.31
N PHE A 55 -6.43 -0.81 10.55
CA PHE A 55 -6.57 -2.17 11.03
C PHE A 55 -5.58 -2.52 12.15
N PHE A 56 -4.32 -2.10 12.03
CA PHE A 56 -3.28 -2.42 13.01
C PHE A 56 -3.27 -1.50 14.23
N ARG A 57 -3.91 -0.33 14.16
CA ARG A 57 -3.96 0.66 15.25
C ARG A 57 -4.53 0.08 16.57
N PRO A 58 -5.65 -0.65 16.59
CA PRO A 58 -6.13 -1.32 17.81
C PRO A 58 -5.18 -2.40 18.36
N LEU A 59 -4.25 -2.89 17.53
CA LEU A 59 -3.23 -3.88 17.92
C LEU A 59 -1.95 -3.21 18.47
N GLY A 60 -1.97 -1.89 18.68
CA GLY A 60 -0.87 -1.12 19.27
C GLY A 60 0.19 -0.67 18.27
N VAL A 61 -0.04 -0.81 16.96
CA VAL A 61 0.88 -0.33 15.94
C VAL A 61 0.63 1.16 15.67
N ASP A 62 1.58 2.01 16.05
CA ASP A 62 1.58 3.44 15.72
C ASP A 62 2.24 3.66 14.35
N ALA A 63 1.41 3.67 13.30
CA ALA A 63 1.83 3.90 11.93
C ALA A 63 1.13 5.15 11.36
N ARG A 64 1.90 6.05 10.75
CA ARG A 64 1.39 7.28 10.15
C ARG A 64 1.25 7.10 8.64
N ALA A 65 0.03 6.86 8.18
CA ALA A 65 -0.27 6.58 6.78
C ALA A 65 0.29 7.63 5.81
N GLY A 66 0.09 8.93 6.11
CA GLY A 66 0.64 10.01 5.28
C GLY A 66 2.16 10.01 5.17
N ALA A 67 2.87 9.73 6.27
CA ALA A 67 4.34 9.68 6.26
C ALA A 67 4.87 8.47 5.47
N ILE A 68 4.23 7.31 5.62
CA ILE A 68 4.56 6.11 4.86
C ILE A 68 4.29 6.34 3.36
N THR A 69 3.15 6.94 3.03
CA THR A 69 2.76 7.26 1.65
C THR A 69 3.77 8.19 1.01
N ALA A 70 4.07 9.32 1.66
CA ALA A 70 5.02 10.30 1.14
C ALA A 70 6.40 9.70 0.89
N ARG A 71 6.88 8.86 1.81
CA ARG A 71 8.16 8.15 1.65
C ARG A 71 8.13 7.21 0.45
N LEU A 72 7.16 6.30 0.38
CA LEU A 72 7.09 5.30 -0.69
C LEU A 72 6.86 5.93 -2.06
N TRP A 73 6.04 6.98 -2.13
CA TRP A 73 5.82 7.74 -3.36
C TRP A 73 7.08 8.48 -3.81
N SER A 74 7.79 9.09 -2.86
CA SER A 74 9.08 9.73 -3.15
C SER A 74 10.12 8.72 -3.62
N ASP A 75 10.18 7.53 -3.01
CA ASP A 75 11.08 6.47 -3.45
C ASP A 75 10.75 6.04 -4.89
N PHE A 76 9.46 5.89 -5.23
CA PHE A 76 8.99 5.57 -6.58
C PHE A 76 9.35 6.66 -7.61
N VAL A 77 9.01 7.92 -7.33
CA VAL A 77 9.24 9.05 -8.26
C VAL A 77 10.73 9.27 -8.56
N TYR A 78 11.59 9.03 -7.57
CA TYR A 78 13.04 9.19 -7.73
C TYR A 78 13.75 7.89 -8.16
N GLY A 79 13.03 6.80 -8.48
CA GLY A 79 13.61 5.55 -8.95
C GLY A 79 14.48 4.83 -7.92
N ARG A 80 14.14 4.94 -6.63
CA ARG A 80 14.82 4.26 -5.52
C ARG A 80 14.20 2.89 -5.19
N ILE A 81 13.15 2.50 -5.91
CA ILE A 81 12.46 1.21 -5.87
C ILE A 81 12.02 0.81 -7.27
#